data_AF-A0A316HML1-F1
#
_entry.id   AF-A0A316HML1-F1
#
_cell.length_a   1.000
_cell.length_b   1.000
_cell.length_c   1.000
_cell.angle_alpha   90.00
_cell.angle_beta   90.00
_cell.angle_gamma   90.00
#
_symmetry.space_group_name_H-M   'P 1'
#
loop_
_entity.id
_entity.type
_entity.pdbx_description
1 polymer ?
#
loop_
_entity_poly.entity_id
_entity_poly.type
_entity_poly.pdbx_seq_one_letter_code
_entity_poly.pdbx_strand_id
1 'polypeptide(L)'
;MHLENAARGPDIIVSYAWDADAVVQGFPGTEYASMNNERGEHGSFSPRDVHNTLLAAGPDFRAGFRDPLPSGNVDLAPTLAALLGLPLPAAQGRVLREALAGTAGRPLGAYRVAPAVLRPREAARGLSMRRVDGSPLRATRYSFRVQLKRLDDGGRSYTYFDYAAPERP
;
A
#
# COMPACT_ATOMS: atom_id res chain seq x y z
N MET A 1 2.79 6.81 -5.52
CA MET A 1 4.03 7.58 -5.29
C MET A 1 5.21 6.62 -5.41
N HIS A 2 6.24 6.96 -6.20
CA HIS A 2 7.43 6.12 -6.38
C HIS A 2 8.52 6.63 -5.43
N LEU A 3 8.44 6.19 -4.17
CA LEU A 3 9.25 6.69 -3.05
C LEU A 3 10.74 6.40 -3.22
N GLU A 4 11.07 5.36 -3.97
CA GLU A 4 12.41 4.88 -4.27
C GLU A 4 13.06 5.57 -5.49
N ASN A 5 12.45 6.64 -6.02
CA ASN A 5 13.00 7.34 -7.17
C ASN A 5 14.37 7.95 -6.82
N ALA A 6 15.43 7.58 -7.53
CA ALA A 6 16.79 8.00 -7.21
C ALA A 6 17.04 9.52 -7.30
N ALA A 7 16.26 10.26 -8.09
CA ALA A 7 16.47 11.69 -8.32
C ALA A 7 15.49 12.60 -7.54
N ARG A 8 14.28 12.10 -7.23
CA ARG A 8 13.20 12.86 -6.60
C ARG A 8 12.58 12.15 -5.39
N GLY A 9 13.18 11.06 -4.94
CA GLY A 9 12.81 10.37 -3.72
C GLY A 9 13.20 11.20 -2.50
N PRO A 10 12.40 11.18 -1.42
CA PRO A 10 12.75 11.88 -0.20
C PRO A 10 13.84 11.15 0.59
N ASP A 11 14.69 11.90 1.30
CA ASP A 11 15.63 11.32 2.27
C ASP A 11 14.91 10.78 3.51
N ILE A 12 13.80 11.42 3.89
CA ILE A 12 13.01 11.08 5.07
C ILE A 12 11.54 11.01 4.67
N ILE A 13 10.92 9.90 5.05
CA ILE A 13 9.49 9.67 4.89
C ILE A 13 8.87 9.63 6.28
N VAL A 14 7.82 10.41 6.48
CA VAL A 14 7.06 10.47 7.72
C VAL A 14 5.60 10.19 7.39
N SER A 15 4.90 9.57 8.33
CA SER A 15 3.46 9.38 8.26
C SER A 15 2.88 9.53 9.65
N TYR A 16 1.58 9.85 9.71
CA TYR A 16 0.86 10.00 10.96
C TYR A 16 0.71 8.67 11.68
N ALA A 17 0.64 8.75 13.01
CA ALA A 17 0.15 7.62 13.78
C ALA A 17 -1.33 7.40 13.42
N TRP A 18 -1.75 6.14 13.33
CA TRP A 18 -3.11 5.77 12.96
C TRP A 18 -3.58 4.59 13.81
N ASP A 19 -4.90 4.44 13.89
CA ASP A 19 -5.58 3.27 14.42
C ASP A 19 -6.74 2.94 13.47
N ALA A 20 -6.64 1.79 12.78
CA ALA A 20 -7.60 1.38 11.76
C ALA A 20 -8.90 0.79 12.34
N ASP A 21 -8.92 0.49 13.63
CA ASP A 21 -10.03 -0.14 14.35
C ASP A 21 -10.75 0.83 15.29
N ALA A 22 -10.14 1.98 15.60
CA ALA A 22 -10.81 3.08 16.30
C ALA A 22 -12.13 3.46 15.62
N VAL A 23 -13.14 3.81 16.42
CA VAL A 23 -14.43 4.29 15.91
C VAL A 23 -14.62 5.75 16.33
N VAL A 24 -14.65 6.65 15.35
CA VAL A 24 -14.86 8.08 15.57
C VAL A 24 -16.17 8.47 14.90
N GLN A 25 -17.13 8.91 15.72
CA GLN A 25 -18.47 9.32 15.24
C GLN A 25 -19.17 8.27 14.36
N GLY A 26 -18.97 6.98 14.65
CA GLY A 26 -19.58 5.87 13.91
C GLY A 26 -18.79 5.40 12.69
N PHE A 27 -17.69 6.05 12.33
CA PHE A 27 -16.82 5.63 11.23
C PHE A 27 -15.54 4.97 11.75
N PRO A 28 -15.08 3.88 11.12
CA PRO A 28 -13.86 3.22 11.53
C PRO A 28 -12.61 3.91 10.97
N GLY A 29 -11.54 3.92 11.75
CA GLY A 29 -10.27 4.55 11.41
C GLY A 29 -10.10 5.92 12.06
N THR A 30 -8.90 6.19 12.53
CA THR A 30 -8.45 7.53 12.92
C THR A 30 -6.96 7.67 12.64
N GLU A 31 -6.54 8.91 12.49
CA GLU A 31 -5.14 9.29 12.36
C GLU A 31 -4.88 10.63 13.03
N TYR A 32 -3.62 10.82 13.45
CA TYR A 32 -3.19 11.96 14.24
C TYR A 32 -2.42 12.94 13.36
N ALA A 33 -3.14 13.64 12.48
CA ALA A 33 -2.58 14.55 11.47
C ALA A 33 -2.57 16.03 11.87
N SER A 34 -3.45 16.44 12.79
CA SER A 34 -3.70 17.85 13.10
C SER A 34 -3.96 18.05 14.59
N MET A 35 -3.85 19.30 15.04
CA MET A 35 -4.28 19.70 16.40
C MET A 35 -5.80 19.95 16.47
N ASN A 36 -6.47 20.00 15.32
CA ASN A 36 -7.91 20.17 15.22
C ASN A 36 -8.58 18.84 14.88
N ASN A 37 -9.83 18.68 15.32
CA ASN A 37 -10.65 17.55 14.93
C ASN A 37 -11.20 17.77 13.52
N GLU A 38 -10.61 17.07 12.55
CA GLU A 38 -11.01 17.11 11.15
C GLU A 38 -12.00 15.97 10.85
N ARG A 39 -12.84 16.14 9.81
CA ARG A 39 -13.86 15.15 9.44
C ARG A 39 -13.36 14.13 8.40
N GLY A 40 -12.09 14.19 8.04
CA GLY A 40 -11.42 13.31 7.10
C GLY A 40 -10.02 13.84 6.76
N GLU A 41 -9.09 12.92 6.54
CA GLU A 41 -7.71 13.15 6.09
C GLU A 41 -7.36 12.05 5.07
N HIS A 42 -6.26 12.23 4.32
CA HIS A 42 -5.64 11.16 3.56
C HIS A 42 -4.11 11.32 3.49
N GLY A 43 -3.41 10.21 3.28
CA GLY A 43 -1.97 10.19 3.03
C GLY A 43 -1.17 9.59 4.17
N SER A 44 -1.85 9.01 5.16
CA SER A 44 -1.19 8.17 6.14
C SER A 44 -0.83 6.79 5.58
N PHE A 45 -0.11 6.02 6.40
CA PHE A 45 0.25 4.63 6.14
C PHE A 45 -0.75 3.65 6.76
N SER A 46 -1.95 4.15 7.10
CA SER A 46 -3.06 3.33 7.54
C SER A 46 -3.54 2.42 6.40
N PRO A 47 -3.89 1.14 6.68
CA PRO A 47 -4.54 0.30 5.68
C PRO A 47 -5.88 0.91 5.20
N ARG A 48 -6.54 1.76 6.00
CA ARG A 48 -7.77 2.47 5.59
C ARG A 48 -7.52 3.49 4.48
N ASP A 49 -6.36 4.14 4.49
CA ASP A 49 -5.94 5.10 3.45
C ASP A 49 -5.35 4.40 2.22
N VAL A 50 -4.61 3.32 2.45
CA VAL A 50 -3.90 2.59 1.39
C VAL A 50 -4.86 1.75 0.54
N HIS A 51 -5.84 1.10 1.16
CA HIS A 51 -6.74 0.16 0.48
C HIS A 51 -7.84 0.91 -0.27
N ASN A 52 -7.58 1.16 -1.55
CA ASN A 52 -8.53 1.77 -2.46
C ASN A 52 -9.48 0.74 -3.07
N THR A 53 -10.62 1.24 -3.59
CA THR A 53 -11.60 0.40 -4.28
C THR A 53 -11.43 0.52 -5.78
N LEU A 54 -11.32 -0.63 -6.47
CA LEU A 54 -11.35 -0.73 -7.93
C LEU A 54 -12.60 -1.53 -8.35
N LEU A 55 -13.43 -0.91 -9.20
CA LEU A 55 -14.52 -1.60 -9.91
C LEU A 55 -14.21 -1.59 -11.41
N ALA A 56 -14.31 -2.76 -12.03
CA ALA A 56 -14.18 -2.92 -13.47
C ALA A 56 -15.37 -3.74 -13.99
N ALA A 57 -15.94 -3.29 -15.11
CA ALA A 57 -17.07 -3.94 -15.76
C ALA A 57 -16.95 -3.79 -17.28
N GLY A 58 -17.20 -4.88 -18.00
CA GLY A 58 -17.09 -4.95 -19.44
C GLY A 58 -16.97 -6.41 -19.91
N PRO A 59 -17.06 -6.66 -21.22
CA PRO A 59 -17.02 -8.02 -21.78
C PRO A 59 -15.69 -8.74 -21.51
N ASP A 60 -14.60 -7.99 -21.35
CA ASP A 60 -13.27 -8.54 -21.10
C ASP A 60 -12.99 -8.86 -19.63
N PHE A 61 -13.84 -8.42 -18.70
CA PHE A 61 -13.70 -8.68 -17.27
C PHE A 61 -14.62 -9.82 -16.83
N ARG A 62 -14.20 -10.58 -15.81
CA ARG A 62 -15.04 -11.60 -15.19
C ARG A 62 -16.24 -10.96 -14.49
N ALA A 63 -17.44 -11.42 -14.80
CA ALA A 63 -18.65 -10.97 -14.13
C ALA A 63 -18.73 -11.49 -12.68
N GLY A 64 -19.16 -10.63 -11.75
CA GLY A 64 -19.38 -11.01 -10.35
C GLY A 64 -18.11 -11.48 -9.61
N PHE A 65 -16.93 -11.19 -10.15
CA PHE A 65 -15.67 -11.64 -9.59
C PHE A 65 -15.11 -10.65 -8.58
N ARG A 66 -14.79 -11.14 -7.38
CA ARG A 66 -14.03 -10.40 -6.38
C ARG A 66 -12.59 -10.88 -6.45
N ASP A 67 -11.69 -10.01 -6.86
CA ASP A 67 -10.27 -10.32 -6.96
C ASP A 67 -9.63 -10.42 -5.56
N PRO A 68 -9.06 -11.59 -5.17
CA PRO A 68 -8.39 -11.75 -3.89
C PRO A 68 -6.89 -11.37 -3.95
N LEU A 69 -6.34 -11.08 -5.13
CA LEU A 69 -4.92 -10.77 -5.28
C LEU A 69 -4.64 -9.30 -4.95
N PRO A 70 -3.44 -8.97 -4.42
CA PRO A 70 -3.04 -7.58 -4.29
C PRO A 70 -2.90 -6.92 -5.67
N SER A 71 -3.43 -5.71 -5.76
CA SER A 71 -3.33 -4.84 -6.93
C SER A 71 -3.06 -3.40 -6.47
N GLY A 72 -2.64 -2.55 -7.40
CA GLY A 72 -2.47 -1.12 -7.14
C GLY A 72 -2.68 -0.29 -8.40
N ASN A 73 -2.76 1.04 -8.25
CA ASN A 73 -3.01 1.95 -9.37
C ASN A 73 -2.02 1.79 -10.53
N VAL A 74 -0.79 1.35 -10.23
CA VAL A 74 0.26 1.06 -11.22
C VAL A 74 -0.10 -0.06 -12.20
N ASP A 75 -1.06 -0.92 -11.85
CA ASP A 75 -1.53 -2.05 -12.66
C ASP A 75 -2.65 -1.66 -13.64
N LEU A 76 -3.27 -0.49 -13.46
CA LEU A 76 -4.39 -0.04 -14.31
C LEU A 76 -3.94 0.22 -15.74
N ALA A 77 -2.90 1.03 -15.92
CA ALA A 77 -2.37 1.38 -17.23
C ALA A 77 -1.96 0.15 -18.07
N PRO A 78 -1.13 -0.80 -17.57
CA PRO A 78 -0.81 -2.00 -18.35
C PRO A 78 -2.03 -2.90 -18.59
N THR A 79 -3.01 -2.95 -17.69
CA THR A 79 -4.25 -3.71 -17.91
C THR A 79 -5.07 -3.14 -19.05
N LEU A 80 -5.31 -1.83 -19.07
CA LEU A 80 -6.05 -1.16 -20.14
C LEU A 80 -5.30 -1.25 -21.48
N ALA A 81 -3.98 -1.07 -21.47
CA ALA A 81 -3.17 -1.21 -22.67
C ALA A 81 -3.28 -2.62 -23.27
N ALA A 82 -3.25 -3.67 -22.43
CA ALA A 82 -3.43 -5.05 -22.88
C ALA A 82 -4.80 -5.31 -23.51
N LEU A 83 -5.88 -4.73 -22.95
CA LEU A 83 -7.23 -4.83 -23.51
C LEU A 83 -7.35 -4.10 -24.86
N LEU A 84 -6.68 -2.97 -25.00
CA LEU A 84 -6.65 -2.18 -26.23
C LEU A 84 -5.66 -2.72 -27.29
N GLY A 85 -4.93 -3.81 -26.99
CA GLY A 85 -3.88 -4.33 -27.88
C GLY A 85 -2.67 -3.40 -28.04
N LEU A 86 -2.42 -2.51 -27.08
CA LEU A 86 -1.34 -1.53 -27.09
C LEU A 86 -0.14 -2.03 -26.28
N PRO A 87 1.10 -1.87 -26.80
CA PRO A 87 2.30 -2.21 -26.04
C PRO A 87 2.56 -1.16 -24.96
N LEU A 88 2.88 -1.61 -23.74
CA LEU A 88 3.33 -0.74 -22.65
C LEU A 88 4.55 -1.34 -21.92
N PRO A 89 5.70 -1.50 -22.61
CA PRO A 89 6.84 -2.26 -22.10
C PRO A 89 7.52 -1.62 -20.88
N ALA A 90 7.38 -0.30 -20.70
CA ALA A 90 7.93 0.44 -19.56
C ALA A 90 7.01 0.45 -18.33
N ALA A 91 5.86 -0.23 -18.38
CA ALA A 91 4.96 -0.30 -17.22
C ALA A 91 5.65 -0.99 -16.04
N GLN A 92 5.52 -0.37 -14.87
CA GLN A 92 6.03 -0.93 -13.62
C GLN A 92 5.08 -1.99 -13.05
N GLY A 93 3.76 -1.77 -13.19
CA GLY A 93 2.73 -2.72 -12.77
C GLY A 93 2.57 -3.91 -13.71
N ARG A 94 1.63 -4.79 -13.36
CA ARG A 94 1.25 -5.98 -14.14
C ARG A 94 -0.13 -5.82 -14.76
N VAL A 95 -0.41 -6.68 -15.73
CA VAL A 95 -1.78 -6.86 -16.21
C VAL A 95 -2.54 -7.69 -15.17
N LEU A 96 -3.72 -7.23 -14.74
CA LEU A 96 -4.60 -7.95 -13.81
C LEU A 96 -5.35 -9.10 -14.51
N ARG A 97 -4.61 -10.06 -15.09
CA ARG A 97 -5.16 -11.16 -15.91
C ARG A 97 -6.09 -12.07 -15.12
N GLU A 98 -5.99 -12.12 -13.81
CA GLU A 98 -6.90 -12.84 -12.93
C GLU A 98 -8.32 -12.25 -12.93
N ALA A 99 -8.46 -10.97 -13.23
CA ALA A 99 -9.74 -10.29 -13.35
C ALA A 99 -10.31 -10.37 -14.78
N LEU A 100 -9.51 -10.79 -15.77
CA LEU A 100 -9.93 -10.89 -17.16
C LEU A 100 -10.63 -12.22 -17.48
N ALA A 101 -11.57 -12.15 -18.42
CA ALA A 101 -12.29 -13.27 -18.99
C ALA A 101 -11.59 -13.80 -20.28
N GLY A 102 -12.09 -14.92 -20.80
CA GLY A 102 -11.62 -15.50 -22.06
C GLY A 102 -10.14 -15.89 -22.05
N THR A 103 -9.50 -15.79 -23.21
CA THR A 103 -8.10 -16.20 -23.44
C THR A 103 -7.07 -15.23 -22.85
N ALA A 104 -7.47 -13.98 -22.57
CA ALA A 104 -6.61 -13.00 -21.91
C ALA A 104 -6.45 -13.27 -20.40
N GLY A 105 -7.41 -14.03 -19.83
CA GLY A 105 -7.50 -14.34 -18.42
C GLY A 105 -6.54 -15.43 -17.94
N ARG A 106 -6.18 -15.39 -16.66
CA ARG A 106 -5.38 -16.43 -16.00
C ARG A 106 -6.03 -16.90 -14.69
N PRO A 107 -5.93 -18.20 -14.34
CA PRO A 107 -6.51 -18.70 -13.10
C PRO A 107 -5.73 -18.19 -11.88
N LEU A 108 -6.41 -18.06 -10.73
CA LEU A 108 -5.77 -17.60 -9.49
C LEU A 108 -4.60 -18.48 -9.04
N GLY A 109 -4.65 -19.79 -9.32
CA GLY A 109 -3.55 -20.72 -9.02
C GLY A 109 -2.28 -20.48 -9.83
N ALA A 110 -2.31 -19.60 -10.84
CA ALA A 110 -1.13 -19.21 -11.60
C ALA A 110 -0.24 -18.19 -10.87
N TYR A 111 -0.71 -17.67 -9.74
CA TYR A 111 -0.04 -16.64 -8.95
C TYR A 111 0.35 -17.21 -7.58
N ARG A 112 1.47 -16.73 -7.05
CA ARG A 112 1.85 -16.99 -5.67
C ARG A 112 1.87 -15.68 -4.90
N VAL A 113 1.12 -15.62 -3.81
CA VAL A 113 1.13 -14.46 -2.91
C VAL A 113 1.80 -14.85 -1.61
N ALA A 114 2.73 -14.01 -1.14
CA ALA A 114 3.38 -14.18 0.14
C ALA A 114 3.39 -12.84 0.91
N PRO A 115 3.14 -12.86 2.23
CA PRO A 115 3.39 -11.67 3.04
C PRO A 115 4.89 -11.38 3.04
N ALA A 116 5.24 -10.11 2.99
CA ALA A 116 6.60 -9.64 3.17
C ALA A 116 6.61 -8.53 4.21
N VAL A 117 7.69 -8.41 4.97
CA VAL A 117 7.82 -7.33 5.95
C VAL A 117 9.22 -6.76 5.86
N LEU A 118 9.30 -5.44 5.77
CA LEU A 118 10.55 -4.72 5.92
C LEU A 118 10.62 -4.11 7.32
N ARG A 119 11.73 -4.39 8.01
CA ARG A 119 12.04 -3.91 9.36
C ARG A 119 13.47 -3.39 9.40
N PRO A 120 13.75 -2.38 10.23
CA PRO A 120 15.12 -2.08 10.63
C PRO A 120 15.78 -3.34 11.22
N ARG A 121 17.06 -3.58 10.91
CA ARG A 121 17.84 -4.66 11.54
C ARG A 121 17.97 -4.44 13.05
N GLU A 122 18.09 -3.18 13.44
CA GLU A 122 18.10 -2.73 14.83
C GLU A 122 17.27 -1.47 14.97
N ALA A 123 16.63 -1.29 16.14
CA ALA A 123 15.93 -0.06 16.47
C ALA A 123 16.91 1.12 16.52
N ALA A 124 16.53 2.24 15.90
CA ALA A 124 17.29 3.48 15.96
C ALA A 124 17.38 3.98 17.41
N ARG A 125 18.55 4.51 17.79
CA ARG A 125 18.85 5.08 19.11
C ARG A 125 19.46 6.47 18.97
N GLY A 126 19.52 7.23 20.05
CA GLY A 126 20.14 8.56 20.07
C GLY A 126 19.32 9.66 19.41
N LEU A 127 18.06 9.38 19.04
CA LEU A 127 17.12 10.40 18.57
C LEU A 127 16.59 11.20 19.76
N SER A 128 16.65 12.53 19.66
CA SER A 128 15.99 13.44 20.59
C SER A 128 14.62 13.81 20.03
N MET A 129 13.55 13.37 20.69
CA MET A 129 12.19 13.69 20.30
C MET A 129 11.47 14.48 21.39
N ARG A 130 10.61 15.40 20.95
CA ARG A 130 9.75 16.21 21.80
C ARG A 130 8.31 16.05 21.35
N ARG A 131 7.37 16.14 22.29
CA ARG A 131 5.96 16.32 21.97
C ARG A 131 5.75 17.70 21.37
N VAL A 132 4.57 17.90 20.77
CA VAL A 132 4.16 19.20 20.21
C VAL A 132 4.20 20.32 21.27
N ASP A 133 3.95 19.98 22.55
CA ASP A 133 4.06 20.91 23.69
C ASP A 133 5.51 21.20 24.14
N GLY A 134 6.52 20.65 23.45
CA GLY A 134 7.94 20.81 23.76
C GLY A 134 8.49 19.89 24.85
N SER A 135 7.65 19.14 25.55
CA SER A 135 8.07 18.19 26.58
C SER A 135 8.86 17.02 25.97
N PRO A 136 9.88 16.47 26.67
CA PRO A 136 10.68 15.37 26.15
C PRO A 136 9.85 14.08 26.01
N LEU A 137 10.06 13.36 24.91
CA LEU A 137 9.56 12.01 24.75
C LEU A 137 10.52 11.03 25.47
N ARG A 138 10.00 10.15 26.32
CA ARG A 138 10.83 9.20 27.09
C ARG A 138 11.42 8.06 26.25
N ALA A 139 10.86 7.80 25.07
CA ALA A 139 11.34 6.71 24.23
C ALA A 139 12.74 7.04 23.67
N THR A 140 13.65 6.07 23.75
CA THR A 140 15.02 6.19 23.23
C THR A 140 15.33 5.16 22.14
N ARG A 141 14.37 4.28 21.85
CA ARG A 141 14.44 3.24 20.82
C ARG A 141 13.25 3.37 19.89
N TYR A 142 13.53 3.42 18.59
CA TYR A 142 12.52 3.61 17.55
C TYR A 142 12.65 2.52 16.49
N SER A 143 11.61 1.74 16.31
CA SER A 143 11.51 0.73 15.26
C SER A 143 10.15 0.85 14.57
N PHE A 144 10.05 0.27 13.39
CA PHE A 144 8.83 0.23 12.60
C PHE A 144 8.79 -1.04 11.77
N ARG A 145 7.60 -1.37 11.29
CA ARG A 145 7.40 -2.37 10.25
C ARG A 145 6.72 -1.74 9.06
N VAL A 146 7.17 -2.12 7.88
CA VAL A 146 6.49 -1.89 6.62
C VAL A 146 5.94 -3.24 6.18
N GLN A 147 4.62 -3.40 6.29
CA GLN A 147 3.91 -4.59 5.84
C GLN A 147 3.70 -4.50 4.32
N LEU A 148 4.08 -5.56 3.63
CA LEU A 148 4.04 -5.69 2.19
C LEU A 148 3.35 -7.00 1.80
N LYS A 149 2.90 -7.06 0.56
CA LYS A 149 2.44 -8.28 -0.12
C LYS A 149 3.29 -8.46 -1.37
N ARG A 150 3.91 -9.62 -1.51
CA ARG A 150 4.64 -10.00 -2.71
C ARG A 150 3.77 -10.94 -3.54
N LEU A 151 3.64 -10.64 -4.83
CA LEU A 151 2.93 -11.47 -5.80
C LEU A 151 3.89 -11.86 -6.91
N ASP A 152 4.02 -13.16 -7.13
CA ASP A 152 4.80 -13.72 -8.24
C ASP A 152 3.85 -14.11 -9.37
N ASP A 153 4.16 -13.61 -10.57
CA ASP A 153 3.45 -13.87 -11.81
C ASP A 153 4.45 -14.27 -12.91
N GLY A 154 4.45 -15.55 -13.30
CA GLY A 154 5.24 -16.03 -14.43
C GLY A 154 6.75 -15.78 -14.29
N GLY A 155 7.29 -15.82 -13.06
CA GLY A 155 8.70 -15.57 -12.77
C GLY A 155 9.06 -14.10 -12.50
N ARG A 156 8.12 -13.16 -12.68
CA ARG A 156 8.28 -11.77 -12.26
C ARG A 156 7.59 -11.53 -10.93
N SER A 157 8.24 -10.82 -10.03
CA SER A 157 7.71 -10.50 -8.70
C SER A 157 7.29 -9.03 -8.61
N TYR A 158 6.14 -8.79 -8.01
CA TYR A 158 5.55 -7.48 -7.77
C TYR A 158 5.35 -7.30 -6.27
N THR A 159 5.63 -6.09 -5.76
CA THR A 159 5.52 -5.78 -4.34
C THR A 159 4.48 -4.69 -4.14
N TYR A 160 3.54 -4.92 -3.24
CA TYR A 160 2.46 -4.02 -2.89
C TYR A 160 2.60 -3.60 -1.43
N PHE A 161 2.52 -2.29 -1.19
CA PHE A 161 2.45 -1.73 0.15
C PHE A 161 1.10 -2.05 0.79
N ASP A 162 1.10 -2.48 2.05
CA ASP A 162 -0.12 -2.80 2.79
C ASP A 162 -0.39 -1.76 3.87
N TYR A 163 0.58 -1.55 4.76
CA TYR A 163 0.58 -0.49 5.77
C TYR A 163 1.99 -0.34 6.35
N ALA A 164 2.23 0.73 7.11
CA ALA A 164 3.40 0.84 7.98
C ALA A 164 3.01 1.35 9.36
N ALA A 165 3.65 0.80 10.38
CA ALA A 165 3.36 1.13 11.78
C ALA A 165 4.63 1.12 12.63
N PRO A 166 4.70 1.94 13.70
CA PRO A 166 5.76 1.84 14.68
C PRO A 166 5.69 0.48 15.39
N GLU A 167 6.85 -0.11 15.68
CA GLU A 167 6.96 -1.26 16.56
C GLU A 167 7.32 -0.76 17.96
N ARG A 168 6.34 -0.80 18.85
CA ARG A 168 6.52 -0.43 20.26
C ARG A 168 6.89 -1.68 21.06
N PRO A 169 7.86 -1.60 21.99
CA PRO A 169 8.19 -2.70 22.89
C PRO A 169 7.03 -3.05 23.83
#